data_AF-A0A6B3GKD0-F1
#
_entry.id   AF-A0A6B3GKD0-F1
#
_cell.length_a   1.000
_cell.length_b   1.000
_cell.length_c   1.000
_cell.angle_alpha   90.00
_cell.angle_beta   90.00
_cell.angle_gamma   90.00
#
_symmetry.space_group_name_H-M   'P 1'
#
loop_
_entity.id
_entity.type
_entity.pdbx_description
1 polymer ?
#
loop_
_entity_poly.entity_id
_entity_poly.type
_entity_poly.pdbx_seq_one_letter_code
_entity_poly.pdbx_strand_id
1 'polypeptide(L)' 'LGVHGISVEAGLSTPNLAEAETNRRFVRAARRIVVVADHTKWGTVGLSSFAALEEVDTLVTDAGLAPELRAEIEEH' A
#
# COMPACT_ATOMS: atom_id res chain seq x y z
N LEU A 1 -8.06 2.73 -0.01
CA LEU A 1 -7.53 2.48 -1.36
C LEU A 1 -7.20 1.01 -1.48
N GLY A 2 -7.51 0.39 -2.63
CA GLY A 2 -6.99 -0.92 -2.98
C GLY A 2 -5.59 -0.78 -3.60
N VAL A 3 -4.86 -1.88 -3.65
CA VAL A 3 -3.48 -1.94 -4.15
C VAL A 3 -3.26 -3.25 -4.90
N HIS A 4 -2.31 -3.25 -5.82
CA HIS A 4 -1.78 -4.50 -6.37
C HIS A 4 -0.61 -5.04 -5.56
N GLY A 5 0.22 -4.13 -5.04
CA GLY A 5 1.42 -4.49 -4.30
C GLY A 5 1.78 -3.45 -3.25
N ILE A 6 2.38 -3.92 -2.17
CA ILE A 6 2.92 -3.14 -1.06
C ILE A 6 4.36 -3.59 -0.83
N SER A 7 5.31 -2.66 -0.81
CA SER A 7 6.66 -2.91 -0.29
C SER A 7 7.17 -1.68 0.45
N VAL A 8 8.17 -1.87 1.31
CA VAL A 8 8.81 -0.77 2.05
C VAL A 8 9.48 0.21 1.08
N GLU A 9 10.19 -0.28 0.07
CA GLU A 9 10.95 0.55 -0.85
C GLU A 9 10.09 1.20 -1.94
N ALA A 10 9.09 0.47 -2.45
CA ALA A 10 8.26 0.91 -3.57
C ALA A 10 6.92 1.54 -3.13
N GLY A 11 6.53 1.38 -1.87
CA GLY A 11 5.25 1.83 -1.33
C GLY A 11 4.07 1.08 -1.94
N LEU A 12 2.95 1.79 -2.17
CA LEU A 12 1.75 1.26 -2.78
C LEU A 12 1.83 1.33 -4.30
N SER A 13 1.57 0.22 -4.99
CA SER A 13 1.70 0.12 -6.44
C SER A 13 0.53 -0.56 -7.14
N THR A 14 0.36 -0.25 -8.43
CA THR A 14 -0.61 -0.87 -9.35
C THR A 14 0.03 -1.08 -10.74
N PRO A 15 -0.35 -2.13 -11.51
CA PRO A 15 0.06 -2.28 -12.89
C PRO A 15 -0.61 -1.27 -13.84
N ASN A 16 -1.67 -0.58 -13.41
CA ASN A 16 -2.43 0.34 -14.26
C ASN A 16 -1.98 1.80 -14.03
N LEU A 17 -1.39 2.41 -15.06
CA LEU A 17 -0.89 3.80 -14.99
C LEU A 17 -1.99 4.83 -14.72
N ALA A 18 -3.18 4.66 -15.31
CA ALA A 18 -4.30 5.58 -15.11
C ALA A 18 -4.87 5.46 -13.69
N GLU A 19 -4.89 4.25 -13.14
CA GLU A 19 -5.24 4.02 -11.73
C GLU A 19 -4.21 4.67 -10.81
N ALA A 20 -2.91 4.50 -11.08
CA ALA A 20 -1.84 5.11 -10.29
C ALA A 20 -1.97 6.65 -10.23
N GLU A 21 -2.23 7.30 -11.36
CA GLU A 21 -2.45 8.75 -11.38
C GLU A 21 -3.68 9.17 -10.60
N THR A 22 -4.77 8.41 -10.70
CA THR A 22 -6.01 8.67 -9.96
C THR A 22 -5.77 8.54 -8.46
N ASN A 23 -5.11 7.45 -8.04
CA ASN A 23 -4.80 7.20 -6.63
C ASN A 23 -3.84 8.25 -6.06
N ARG A 24 -2.84 8.73 -6.81
CA ARG A 24 -1.98 9.87 -6.39
C ARG A 24 -2.81 11.12 -6.06
N ARG A 25 -3.86 11.39 -6.83
CA ARG A 25 -4.76 12.53 -6.57
C ARG A 25 -5.61 12.29 -5.33
N PHE A 26 -6.09 11.07 -5.11
CA PHE A 26 -6.81 10.71 -3.89
C PHE A 26 -5.91 10.86 -2.66
N VAL A 27 -4.67 10.38 -2.72
CA VAL A 27 -3.69 10.49 -1.64
C VAL A 27 -3.46 11.95 -1.26
N ARG A 28 -3.22 12.81 -2.26
CA ARG A 28 -3.01 14.26 -2.03
C ARG A 28 -4.24 15.00 -1.48
N ALA A 29 -5.44 14.57 -1.83
CA ALA A 29 -6.68 15.25 -1.45
C ALA A 29 -7.25 14.78 -0.11
N ALA A 30 -6.91 13.55 0.31
CA ALA A 30 -7.44 12.95 1.51
C ALA A 30 -6.72 13.45 2.76
N ARG A 31 -7.48 13.57 3.86
CA ARG A 31 -6.93 13.84 5.19
C ARG A 31 -6.43 12.58 5.89
N ARG A 32 -6.89 11.42 5.43
CA ARG A 32 -6.56 10.10 5.98
C ARG A 32 -6.58 9.06 4.88
N ILE A 33 -5.53 8.25 4.82
CA ILE A 33 -5.32 7.17 3.87
C ILE A 33 -5.49 5.83 4.59
N VAL A 34 -6.58 5.15 4.26
CA VAL A 34 -6.84 3.78 4.72
C VAL A 34 -6.66 2.84 3.53
N VAL A 35 -5.74 1.87 3.66
CA VAL A 35 -5.50 0.84 2.65
C VAL A 35 -6.14 -0.46 3.11
N VAL A 36 -6.78 -1.17 2.18
CA VAL A 36 -7.33 -2.50 2.44
C VAL A 36 -6.68 -3.46 1.45
N ALA A 37 -5.94 -4.44 1.97
CA ALA A 37 -5.16 -5.38 1.18
C ALA A 37 -4.93 -6.67 1.96
N ASP A 38 -5.10 -7.83 1.30
CA ASP A 38 -4.69 -9.11 1.88
C ASP A 38 -3.16 -9.24 1.96
N HIS A 39 -2.69 -10.14 2.82
CA HIS A 39 -1.26 -10.41 3.04
C HIS A 39 -0.50 -10.77 1.75
N THR A 40 -1.18 -11.31 0.73
CA THR A 40 -0.54 -11.70 -0.54
C THR A 40 -0.04 -10.51 -1.36
N LYS A 41 -0.47 -9.29 -1.02
CA LYS A 41 -0.01 -8.05 -1.68
C LYS A 41 1.35 -7.58 -1.18
N TRP A 42 1.81 -8.09 -0.03
CA TRP A 42 3.10 -7.69 0.52
C TRP A 42 4.27 -8.26 -0.28
N GLY A 43 5.35 -7.48 -0.41
CA GLY A 43 6.53 -7.82 -1.21
C GLY A 43 6.28 -7.84 -2.73
N THR A 44 5.06 -7.51 -3.16
CA THR A 44 4.71 -7.40 -4.58
C THR A 44 4.87 -5.95 -5.03
N VAL A 45 5.40 -5.75 -6.23
CA VAL A 45 5.56 -4.42 -6.83
C VAL A 45 4.91 -4.40 -8.21
N GLY A 46 3.94 -3.51 -8.38
CA GLY A 46 3.31 -3.21 -9.66
C GLY A 46 4.13 -2.26 -10.52
N LEU A 47 3.64 -1.98 -11.74
CA LEU A 47 4.34 -1.13 -12.71
C LEU A 47 4.56 0.31 -12.23
N SER A 48 3.65 0.85 -11.42
CA SER A 48 3.73 2.23 -10.96
C SER A 48 3.33 2.39 -9.50
N SER A 49 4.22 3.01 -8.72
CA SER A 49 3.96 3.44 -7.35
C SER A 49 3.12 4.71 -7.32
N PHE A 50 2.17 4.78 -6.40
CA PHE A 50 1.26 5.92 -6.27
C PHE A 50 1.20 6.54 -4.89
N ALA A 51 1.80 5.91 -3.87
CA ALA A 51 2.03 6.46 -2.54
C ALA A 51 3.22 5.74 -1.90
N ALA A 52 3.96 6.44 -1.04
CA ALA A 52 4.90 5.82 -0.12
C ALA A 52 4.13 5.07 1.00
N LEU A 53 4.80 4.13 1.68
CA LEU A 53 4.15 3.37 2.75
C LEU A 53 3.79 4.28 3.94
N GLU A 54 4.65 5.26 4.22
CA GLU A 54 4.53 6.24 5.30
C GLU A 54 3.37 7.21 5.11
N GLU A 55 2.82 7.30 3.88
CA GLU A 55 1.61 8.07 3.61
C GLU A 55 0.34 7.32 4.05
N VAL A 56 0.44 6.06 4.48
CA VAL A 56 -0.69 5.22 4.90
C VAL A 56 -0.94 5.35 6.41
N ASP A 57 -2.07 5.93 6.79
CA ASP A 57 -2.45 6.04 8.20
C ASP A 57 -2.97 4.72 8.79
N THR A 58 -3.53 3.83 7.97
CA THR A 58 -4.11 2.57 8.45
C THR A 58 -4.10 1.53 7.34
N LEU A 59 -3.46 0.38 7.60
CA LEU A 59 -3.52 -0.81 6.76
C LEU A 59 -4.46 -1.84 7.39
N VAL A 60 -5.53 -2.19 6.67
CA VAL A 60 -6.43 -3.28 7.02
C VAL A 60 -6.04 -4.50 6.19
N THR A 61 -5.60 -5.56 6.88
CA THR A 61 -5.19 -6.82 6.27
C THR A 61 -5.85 -8.02 6.93
N ASP A 62 -5.81 -9.17 6.26
CA ASP A 62 -6.34 -10.42 6.77
C ASP A 62 -5.37 -11.08 7.77
N ALA A 63 -5.79 -12.19 8.38
CA ALA A 63 -4.99 -12.88 9.40
C ALA A 63 -3.80 -13.68 8.85
N GLY A 64 -3.54 -13.63 7.53
CA GLY A 64 -2.49 -14.39 6.86
C GLY A 64 -1.09 -13.73 6.89
N LEU A 65 -0.97 -12.53 7.45
CA LEU A 65 0.30 -11.82 7.55
C LEU A 65 1.23 -12.52 8.55
N ALA A 66 2.44 -12.88 8.11
CA ALA A 66 3.45 -13.50 8.97
C ALA A 66 3.84 -12.56 10.14
N PRO A 67 4.09 -13.07 11.35
CA PRO A 67 4.42 -12.24 12.52
C PRO A 67 5.63 -11.34 12.30
N GLU A 68 6.65 -11.80 11.57
CA GLU A 68 7.86 -11.05 11.26
C GLU A 68 7.54 -9.83 10.39
N LEU A 69 6.63 -10.02 9.45
CA LEU A 69 6.18 -9.00 8.51
C LEU A 69 5.30 -7.94 9.18
N ARG A 70 4.51 -8.36 10.18
CA ARG A 70 3.78 -7.43 11.04
C ARG A 70 4.73 -6.52 11.80
N ALA A 71 5.82 -7.07 12.34
CA ALA A 71 6.81 -6.28 13.07
C ALA A 71 7.49 -5.25 12.15
N GLU A 72 7.86 -5.65 10.93
CA GLU A 72 8.39 -4.73 9.91
C GLU A 72 7.44 -3.57 9.63
N ILE A 73 6.14 -3.83 9.45
CA ILE A 73 5.12 -2.79 9.24
C ILE A 73 5.01 -1.83 10.43
N GLU A 74 5.10 -2.34 11.67
CA GLU A 74 4.95 -1.51 12.87
C GLU A 74 6.19 -0.65 13.17
N GLU A 75 7.35 -0.98 12.58
CA GLU A 75 8.59 -0.21 12.67
C GLU A 75 8.66 0.98 11.68
N HIS A 76 7.79 1.01 10.67
CA HIS A 76 7.70 2.03 9.62
C HIS A 76 6.52 2.99 9.82
#